data_AF-A0A239R8P8-F1
#
_entry.id   AF-A0A239R8P8-F1
#
_cell.length_a   1.000
_cell.length_b   1.000
_cell.length_c   1.000
_cell.angle_alpha   90.00
_cell.angle_beta   90.00
_cell.angle_gamma   90.00
#
_symmetry.space_group_name_H-M   'P 1'
#
loop_
_entity.id
_entity.type
_entity.pdbx_description
1 polymer ?
#
loop_
_entity_poly.entity_id
_entity_poly.type
_entity_poly.pdbx_seq_one_letter_code
_entity_poly.pdbx_strand_id
1 'polypeptide(L)'
;MVRGKLIRYDIKTKKDWRIRLIISGSVILLFILVFLFDSVILAKSAFLSSMDFLFVFFAILSVAMYISVPVFVVSLLIFIDSSIYLSRLKKNHFELPENKKKYEHDLNNLPRTQQVENLYAGDSMTGGILYLIAYVIFVAADIYYVIKWTGLGESDAIVLFVMMMLAHLFFLIFAMYLFRQKDTTKYVDDVDIDDSCTRKARMSIAKSIMILVITSIVSAFGTSMIFTMTEYIYKSRQG
;
A
#
# COMPACT_ATOMS: atom_id res chain seq x y z
N MET A 1 34.90 34.40 -9.89
CA MET A 1 34.99 33.84 -8.51
C MET A 1 33.63 34.08 -7.83
N VAL A 2 32.69 33.14 -7.92
CA VAL A 2 31.32 33.30 -7.40
C VAL A 2 31.31 32.93 -5.92
N ARG A 3 30.99 33.91 -5.08
CA ARG A 3 30.99 33.80 -3.61
C ARG A 3 29.75 32.98 -3.20
N GLY A 4 29.96 31.71 -2.85
CA GLY A 4 28.91 30.81 -2.38
C GLY A 4 28.23 31.38 -1.13
N LYS A 5 26.94 31.69 -1.24
CA LYS A 5 26.11 32.12 -0.11
C LYS A 5 25.84 30.90 0.77
N LEU A 6 26.41 30.85 1.98
CA LEU A 6 26.09 29.82 2.96
C LEU A 6 24.59 29.82 3.24
N ILE A 7 23.92 28.71 2.90
CA ILE A 7 22.53 28.45 3.26
C ILE A 7 22.50 28.26 4.77
N ARG A 8 22.04 29.29 5.48
CA ARG A 8 21.82 29.23 6.92
C ARG A 8 20.48 28.52 7.15
N TYR A 9 20.52 27.23 7.48
CA TYR A 9 19.35 26.44 7.86
C TYR A 9 18.58 27.15 8.98
N ASP A 10 17.33 27.55 8.71
CA ASP A 10 16.47 28.27 9.65
C ASP A 10 16.03 27.34 10.79
N ILE A 11 16.32 27.74 12.03
CA ILE A 11 16.04 26.97 13.25
C ILE A 11 14.52 26.97 13.56
N LYS A 12 13.74 27.91 12.99
CA LYS A 12 12.28 27.99 13.20
C LYS A 12 11.52 26.80 12.59
N THR A 13 11.86 26.38 11.37
CA THR A 13 11.16 25.26 10.69
C THR A 13 11.34 23.94 11.44
N LYS A 14 12.50 23.73 12.09
CA LYS A 14 12.76 22.56 12.94
C LYS A 14 11.82 22.48 14.15
N LYS A 15 11.38 23.62 14.69
CA LYS A 15 10.48 23.68 15.85
C LYS A 15 9.07 23.25 15.48
N ASP A 16 8.55 23.72 14.35
CA ASP A 16 7.19 23.39 13.89
C ASP A 16 7.06 21.93 13.48
N TRP A 17 8.07 21.36 12.82
CA TRP A 17 8.10 19.93 12.49
C TRP A 17 8.13 19.06 13.74
N ARG A 18 8.93 19.42 14.75
CA ARG A 18 8.97 18.71 16.03
C ARG A 18 7.62 18.74 16.74
N ILE A 19 6.94 19.89 16.76
CA ILE A 19 5.61 20.02 17.38
C ILE A 19 4.59 19.13 16.68
N ARG A 20 4.55 19.12 15.34
CA ARG A 20 3.63 18.25 14.57
C ARG A 20 3.92 16.76 14.81
N LEU A 21 5.19 16.39 14.88
CA LEU A 21 5.62 15.01 15.11
C LEU A 21 5.24 14.54 16.53
N ILE A 22 5.41 15.41 17.54
CA ILE A 22 4.97 15.15 18.92
C ILE A 22 3.45 14.98 18.97
N ILE A 23 2.68 15.89 18.37
CA ILE A 23 1.20 15.78 18.34
C ILE A 23 0.77 14.48 17.66
N SER A 24 1.36 14.13 16.51
CA SER A 24 1.04 12.88 15.81
C SER A 24 1.42 11.63 16.63
N GLY A 25 2.56 11.65 17.31
CA GLY A 25 3.01 10.56 18.18
C GLY A 25 2.10 10.39 19.40
N SER A 26 1.67 11.49 20.01
CA SER A 26 0.72 11.48 21.13
C SER A 26 -0.63 10.89 20.74
N VAL A 27 -1.14 11.19 19.53
CA VAL A 27 -2.39 10.61 19.01
C VAL A 27 -2.25 9.11 18.76
N ILE A 28 -1.12 8.64 18.23
CA ILE A 28 -0.83 7.22 18.03
C ILE A 28 -0.72 6.47 19.37
N LEU A 29 -0.08 7.08 20.36
CA LEU A 29 0.10 6.47 21.68
C LEU A 29 -1.25 6.35 22.42
N LEU A 30 -2.10 7.37 22.30
CA LEU A 30 -3.48 7.33 22.78
C LEU A 30 -4.29 6.25 22.03
N PHE A 31 -4.03 6.07 20.72
CA PHE A 31 -4.66 5.01 19.93
C PHE A 31 -4.31 3.60 20.44
N ILE A 32 -3.02 3.34 20.68
CA ILE A 32 -2.54 2.06 21.22
C ILE A 32 -3.11 1.79 22.61
N LEU A 33 -3.19 2.83 23.45
CA LEU A 33 -3.66 2.70 24.84
C LEU A 33 -5.14 2.31 24.91
N VAL A 34 -5.97 2.89 24.05
CA VAL A 34 -7.39 2.52 23.96
C VAL A 34 -7.55 1.11 23.38
N PHE A 35 -6.77 0.73 22.38
CA PHE A 35 -6.83 -0.62 21.79
C PHE A 35 -6.45 -1.72 22.80
N LEU A 36 -5.42 -1.49 23.60
CA LEU A 36 -5.02 -2.39 24.69
C LEU A 36 -6.11 -2.48 25.77
N PHE A 37 -6.80 -1.38 26.07
CA PHE A 37 -7.86 -1.36 27.07
C PHE A 37 -9.14 -2.03 26.58
N ASP A 38 -9.51 -1.85 25.31
CA ASP A 38 -10.64 -2.56 24.66
C ASP A 38 -10.40 -4.08 24.70
N SER A 39 -9.16 -4.51 24.43
CA SER A 39 -8.75 -5.91 24.54
C SER A 39 -8.87 -6.48 25.97
N VAL A 40 -8.66 -5.64 27.00
CA VAL A 40 -8.80 -6.02 28.43
C VAL A 40 -10.26 -6.04 28.87
N ILE A 41 -11.10 -5.13 28.37
CA ILE A 41 -12.55 -5.09 28.64
C ILE A 41 -13.24 -6.30 28.02
N LEU A 42 -12.94 -6.62 26.75
CA LEU A 42 -13.49 -7.78 26.05
C LEU A 42 -13.15 -9.10 26.78
N ALA A 43 -11.96 -9.16 27.39
CA ALA A 43 -11.51 -10.32 28.17
C ALA A 43 -12.20 -10.46 29.54
N LYS A 44 -12.89 -9.43 30.04
CA LYS A 44 -13.54 -9.41 31.36
C LYS A 44 -15.04 -9.07 31.29
N SER A 45 -15.76 -9.68 30.35
CA SER A 45 -17.20 -9.45 30.12
C SER A 45 -18.16 -9.94 31.23
N ALA A 46 -17.69 -10.11 32.47
CA ALA A 46 -18.53 -10.46 33.62
C ALA A 46 -18.50 -9.42 34.76
N PHE A 47 -17.66 -8.37 34.70
CA PHE A 47 -17.41 -7.52 35.89
C PHE A 47 -17.97 -6.09 35.84
N LEU A 48 -18.46 -5.58 34.72
CA LEU A 48 -18.82 -4.16 34.59
C LEU A 48 -20.26 -3.93 34.11
N SER A 49 -21.23 -4.43 34.89
CA SER A 49 -22.65 -4.09 34.72
C SER A 49 -23.07 -2.79 35.43
N SER A 50 -22.14 -1.96 35.93
CA SER A 50 -22.47 -0.81 36.81
C SER A 50 -22.01 0.57 36.34
N MET A 51 -21.45 0.74 35.14
CA MET A 51 -21.03 2.07 34.64
C MET A 51 -21.53 2.37 33.21
N ASP A 52 -22.83 2.62 33.09
CA ASP A 52 -23.53 2.85 31.82
C ASP A 52 -22.93 3.98 30.96
N PHE A 53 -22.46 5.07 31.57
CA PHE A 53 -21.87 6.20 30.83
C PHE A 53 -20.48 5.89 30.27
N LEU A 54 -19.61 5.26 31.06
CA LEU A 54 -18.26 4.90 30.60
C LEU A 54 -18.33 3.85 29.51
N PHE A 55 -19.21 2.85 29.65
CA PHE A 55 -19.41 1.82 28.63
C PHE A 55 -19.86 2.43 27.28
N VAL A 56 -20.84 3.33 27.29
CA VAL A 56 -21.30 4.03 26.08
C VAL A 56 -20.21 4.92 25.49
N PHE A 57 -19.48 5.67 26.32
CA PHE A 57 -18.35 6.50 25.86
C PHE A 57 -17.24 5.65 25.21
N PHE A 58 -16.91 4.50 25.81
CA PHE A 58 -15.93 3.56 25.27
C PHE A 58 -16.42 2.88 23.99
N ALA A 59 -17.69 2.49 23.90
CA ALA A 59 -18.27 1.94 22.68
C ALA A 59 -18.20 2.95 21.52
N ILE A 60 -18.52 4.22 21.78
CA ILE A 60 -18.39 5.31 20.79
C ILE A 60 -16.92 5.50 20.39
N LEU A 61 -15.99 5.47 21.35
CA LEU A 61 -14.55 5.59 21.08
C LEU A 61 -14.02 4.42 20.24
N SER A 62 -14.40 3.19 20.57
CA SER A 62 -14.05 1.97 19.83
C SER A 62 -14.59 2.05 18.39
N VAL A 63 -15.86 2.42 18.19
CA VAL A 63 -16.44 2.62 16.85
C VAL A 63 -15.71 3.73 16.08
N ALA A 64 -15.39 4.85 16.72
CA ALA A 64 -14.60 5.93 16.10
C ALA A 64 -13.20 5.47 15.69
N MET A 65 -12.61 4.51 16.42
CA MET A 65 -11.33 3.89 16.08
C MET A 65 -11.43 2.92 14.92
N TYR A 66 -12.48 2.11 14.85
CA TYR A 66 -12.73 1.27 13.69
C TYR A 66 -12.88 2.09 12.40
N ILE A 67 -13.47 3.29 12.48
CA ILE A 67 -13.56 4.21 11.34
C ILE A 67 -12.21 4.87 11.04
N SER A 68 -11.38 5.13 12.05
CA SER A 68 -10.09 5.81 11.87
C SER A 68 -8.99 4.90 11.31
N VAL A 69 -9.06 3.58 11.50
CA VAL A 69 -8.09 2.62 10.94
C VAL A 69 -8.06 2.66 9.41
N PRO A 70 -9.18 2.53 8.67
CA PRO A 70 -9.19 2.70 7.22
C PRO A 70 -8.64 4.05 6.77
N VAL A 71 -9.02 5.14 7.45
CA VAL A 71 -8.53 6.49 7.15
C VAL A 71 -7.03 6.59 7.36
N PHE A 72 -6.50 6.01 8.44
CA PHE A 72 -5.07 5.96 8.72
C PHE A 72 -4.32 5.15 7.67
N VAL A 73 -4.82 3.96 7.30
CA VAL A 73 -4.23 3.12 6.26
C VAL A 73 -4.19 3.86 4.92
N VAL A 74 -5.31 4.47 4.49
CA VAL A 74 -5.36 5.26 3.25
C VAL A 74 -4.38 6.44 3.31
N SER A 75 -4.32 7.16 4.44
CA SER A 75 -3.40 8.28 4.63
C SER A 75 -1.93 7.83 4.59
N LEU A 76 -1.61 6.68 5.17
CA LEU A 76 -0.28 6.08 5.14
C LEU A 76 0.12 5.70 3.70
N LEU A 77 -0.81 5.11 2.94
CA LEU A 77 -0.57 4.78 1.52
C LEU A 77 -0.30 6.03 0.68
N ILE A 78 -1.09 7.09 0.88
CA ILE A 78 -0.87 8.39 0.20
C ILE A 78 0.50 8.98 0.60
N PHE A 79 0.88 8.88 1.88
CA PHE A 79 2.17 9.36 2.37
C PHE A 79 3.34 8.59 1.75
N ILE A 80 3.26 7.25 1.68
CA ILE A 80 4.26 6.41 1.03
C ILE A 80 4.35 6.74 -0.47
N ASP A 81 3.21 6.86 -1.15
CA ASP A 81 3.12 7.21 -2.57
C ASP A 81 3.80 8.55 -2.87
N SER A 82 3.48 9.56 -2.05
CA SER A 82 4.07 10.90 -2.15
C SER A 82 5.57 10.87 -1.87
N SER A 83 6.02 10.08 -0.88
CA SER A 83 7.44 9.95 -0.53
C SER A 83 8.25 9.29 -1.66
N ILE A 84 7.66 8.29 -2.33
CA ILE A 84 8.25 7.65 -3.52
C ILE A 84 8.38 8.66 -4.66
N TYR A 85 7.33 9.45 -4.92
CA TYR A 85 7.34 10.49 -5.95
C TYR A 85 8.43 11.53 -5.71
N LEU A 86 8.55 12.05 -4.48
CA LEU A 86 9.60 13.01 -4.11
C LEU A 86 11.00 12.42 -4.24
N SER A 87 11.19 11.15 -3.89
CA SER A 87 12.48 10.45 -4.03
C SER A 87 12.91 10.32 -5.49
N ARG A 88 11.94 10.11 -6.41
CA ARG A 88 12.19 10.06 -7.86
C ARG A 88 12.63 11.40 -8.41
N LEU A 89 11.93 12.48 -8.03
CA LEU A 89 12.32 13.83 -8.40
C LEU A 89 13.76 14.13 -7.99
N LYS A 90 14.14 13.76 -6.76
CA LYS A 90 15.51 13.92 -6.27
C LYS A 90 16.54 13.09 -7.07
N LYS A 91 16.19 11.84 -7.42
CA LYS A 91 17.08 10.94 -8.19
C LYS A 91 17.33 11.45 -9.61
N ASN A 92 16.34 12.11 -10.22
CA ASN A 92 16.44 12.70 -11.56
C ASN A 92 16.93 14.16 -11.54
N HIS A 93 17.65 14.57 -10.48
CA HIS A 93 18.26 15.89 -10.33
C HIS A 93 17.31 17.10 -10.38
N PHE A 94 16.02 16.91 -10.16
CA PHE A 94 15.09 18.03 -10.01
C PHE A 94 15.34 18.74 -8.67
N GLU A 95 15.57 20.06 -8.70
CA GLU A 95 15.59 20.87 -7.48
C GLU A 95 14.17 20.92 -6.88
N LEU A 96 13.93 20.17 -5.81
CA LEU A 96 12.72 20.36 -5.01
C LEU A 96 12.76 21.77 -4.38
N PRO A 97 11.80 22.66 -4.67
CA PRO A 97 11.80 24.00 -4.12
C PRO A 97 11.58 23.93 -2.60
N GLU A 98 12.58 24.29 -1.81
CA GLU A 98 12.37 24.52 -0.38
C GLU A 98 11.40 25.69 -0.14
N ASN A 99 11.27 26.60 -1.13
CA ASN A 99 10.37 27.75 -1.07
C ASN A 99 9.58 27.91 -2.37
N LYS A 100 8.26 27.71 -2.30
CA LYS A 100 7.31 27.82 -3.44
C LYS A 100 7.36 29.19 -4.13
N LYS A 101 7.74 30.25 -3.40
CA LYS A 101 7.90 31.60 -3.96
C LYS A 101 9.03 31.72 -4.97
N LYS A 102 10.04 30.83 -4.92
CA LYS A 102 11.19 30.84 -5.86
C LYS A 102 10.77 30.60 -7.31
N TYR A 103 9.64 29.94 -7.53
CA TYR A 103 9.15 29.55 -8.86
C TYR A 103 7.72 30.03 -9.11
N GLU A 104 7.31 31.14 -8.49
CA GLU A 104 5.99 31.76 -8.68
C GLU A 104 4.79 30.86 -8.40
N HIS A 105 4.98 29.81 -7.58
CA HIS A 105 3.97 28.75 -7.37
C HIS A 105 3.60 27.95 -8.62
N ASP A 106 4.37 28.07 -9.71
CA ASP A 106 4.18 27.30 -10.93
C ASP A 106 5.24 26.18 -11.02
N LEU A 107 4.77 24.94 -11.09
CA LEU A 107 5.60 23.73 -11.21
C LEU A 107 6.25 23.59 -12.59
N ASN A 108 5.80 24.34 -13.59
CA ASN A 108 6.42 24.37 -14.92
C ASN A 108 7.72 25.18 -14.91
N ASN A 109 7.90 26.09 -13.95
CA ASN A 109 9.07 26.94 -13.82
C ASN A 109 10.26 26.26 -13.11
N LEU A 110 10.11 24.98 -12.76
CA LEU A 110 11.19 24.17 -12.22
C LEU A 110 12.27 23.94 -13.29
N PRO A 111 13.58 24.03 -12.96
CA PRO A 111 14.62 23.60 -13.88
C PRO A 111 14.49 22.10 -14.10
N ARG A 112 14.01 21.73 -15.29
CA ARG A 112 13.84 20.35 -15.73
C ARG A 112 14.95 20.02 -16.74
N THR A 113 15.69 18.95 -16.52
CA THR A 113 16.70 18.49 -17.48
C THR A 113 16.02 17.85 -18.69
N GLN A 114 16.39 18.26 -19.91
CA GLN A 114 15.77 17.78 -21.16
C GLN A 114 16.06 16.30 -21.48
N GLN A 115 17.02 15.68 -20.80
CA GLN A 115 17.39 14.29 -21.01
C GLN A 115 17.49 13.60 -19.65
N VAL A 116 16.38 12.98 -19.25
CA VAL A 116 16.41 11.93 -18.23
C VAL A 116 16.50 10.61 -18.99
N GLU A 117 17.53 9.83 -18.71
CA GLU A 117 17.66 8.50 -19.29
C GLU A 117 16.41 7.68 -18.92
N ASN A 118 15.88 6.85 -19.83
CA ASN A 118 14.68 6.01 -19.65
C ASN A 118 14.92 4.87 -18.62
N LEU A 119 15.46 5.19 -17.44
CA LEU A 119 15.82 4.27 -16.37
C LEU A 119 14.61 3.43 -15.90
N TYR A 120 13.39 3.95 -16.03
CA TYR A 120 12.19 3.32 -15.49
C TYR A 120 11.49 2.34 -16.46
N ALA A 121 11.94 2.23 -17.72
CA ALA A 121 11.47 1.20 -18.64
C ALA A 121 11.87 -0.22 -18.18
N GLY A 122 13.09 -0.36 -17.63
CA GLY A 122 13.57 -1.61 -17.04
C GLY A 122 12.86 -1.98 -15.73
N ASP A 123 12.51 -0.97 -14.95
CA ASP A 123 11.74 -1.10 -13.71
C ASP A 123 10.35 -1.72 -13.93
N SER A 124 9.69 -1.37 -15.04
CA SER A 124 8.38 -1.94 -15.41
C SER A 124 8.48 -3.43 -15.75
N MET A 125 9.55 -3.85 -16.42
CA MET A 125 9.81 -5.27 -16.70
C MET A 125 10.08 -6.06 -15.42
N THR A 126 10.91 -5.51 -14.52
CA THR A 126 11.15 -6.11 -13.20
C THR A 126 9.86 -6.24 -12.40
N GLY A 127 9.02 -5.20 -12.40
CA GLY A 127 7.69 -5.24 -11.79
C GLY A 127 6.82 -6.35 -12.38
N GLY A 128 6.75 -6.48 -13.71
CA GLY A 128 5.99 -7.54 -14.36
C GLY A 128 6.46 -8.95 -13.96
N ILE A 129 7.78 -9.17 -13.86
CA ILE A 129 8.35 -10.45 -13.41
C ILE A 129 7.95 -10.75 -11.95
N LEU A 130 8.00 -9.76 -11.06
CA LEU A 130 7.60 -9.94 -9.65
C LEU A 130 6.14 -10.38 -9.52
N TYR A 131 5.23 -9.76 -10.28
CA TYR A 131 3.82 -10.16 -10.28
C TYR A 131 3.62 -11.56 -10.86
N LEU A 132 4.40 -11.95 -11.87
CA LEU A 132 4.35 -13.29 -12.44
C LEU A 132 4.84 -14.35 -11.44
N ILE A 133 5.89 -14.05 -10.67
CA ILE A 133 6.37 -14.93 -9.59
C ILE A 133 5.29 -15.08 -8.50
N ALA A 134 4.69 -13.96 -8.06
CA ALA A 134 3.60 -14.01 -7.08
C ALA A 134 2.41 -14.85 -7.57
N TYR A 135 2.01 -14.67 -8.83
CA TYR A 135 0.99 -15.49 -9.47
C TYR A 135 1.33 -16.99 -9.41
N VAL A 136 2.56 -17.38 -9.78
CA VAL A 136 3.00 -18.79 -9.75
C VAL A 136 2.96 -19.36 -8.32
N ILE A 137 3.38 -18.59 -7.31
CA ILE A 137 3.31 -19.00 -5.90
C ILE A 137 1.87 -19.28 -5.49
N PHE A 138 0.95 -18.39 -5.81
CA PHE A 138 -0.46 -18.55 -5.48
C PHE A 138 -1.10 -19.73 -6.22
N VAL A 139 -0.82 -19.90 -7.51
CA VAL A 139 -1.27 -21.08 -8.28
C VAL A 139 -0.72 -22.38 -7.67
N ALA A 140 0.54 -22.41 -7.22
CA ALA A 140 1.09 -23.58 -6.56
C ALA A 140 0.37 -23.89 -5.24
N ALA A 141 0.02 -22.85 -4.45
CA ALA A 141 -0.78 -23.00 -3.24
C ALA A 141 -2.19 -23.54 -3.55
N ASP A 142 -2.80 -23.06 -4.64
CA ASP A 142 -4.13 -23.50 -5.09
C ASP A 142 -4.11 -24.97 -5.56
N ILE A 143 -3.09 -25.38 -6.32
CA ILE A 143 -2.90 -26.78 -6.73
C ILE A 143 -2.73 -27.68 -5.50
N TYR A 144 -1.91 -27.27 -4.53
CA TYR A 144 -1.75 -27.99 -3.26
C TYR A 144 -3.09 -28.14 -2.53
N TYR A 145 -3.86 -27.06 -2.44
CA TYR A 145 -5.20 -27.07 -1.85
C TYR A 145 -6.12 -28.08 -2.56
N VAL A 146 -6.19 -28.06 -3.89
CA VAL A 146 -7.03 -28.99 -4.66
C VAL A 146 -6.62 -30.43 -4.37
N ILE A 147 -5.35 -30.78 -4.55
CA ILE A 147 -4.87 -32.16 -4.35
C ILE A 147 -5.25 -32.66 -2.95
N LYS A 148 -5.04 -31.83 -1.92
CA LYS A 148 -5.37 -32.19 -0.54
C LYS A 148 -6.86 -32.49 -0.36
N TRP A 149 -7.74 -31.60 -0.82
CA TRP A 149 -9.16 -31.67 -0.51
C TRP A 149 -9.96 -32.54 -1.48
N THR A 150 -9.59 -32.61 -2.77
CA THR A 150 -10.19 -33.57 -3.69
C THR A 150 -9.83 -35.00 -3.33
N GLY A 151 -8.61 -35.23 -2.81
CA GLY A 151 -8.20 -36.54 -2.29
C GLY A 151 -9.02 -37.00 -1.07
N LEU A 152 -9.67 -36.06 -0.38
CA LEU A 152 -10.55 -36.31 0.76
C LEU A 152 -12.04 -36.38 0.37
N GLY A 153 -12.38 -36.29 -0.92
CA GLY A 153 -13.75 -36.42 -1.43
C GLY A 153 -14.62 -35.17 -1.31
N GLU A 154 -14.04 -34.00 -1.01
CA GLU A 154 -14.80 -32.76 -0.84
C GLU A 154 -15.09 -32.06 -2.17
N SER A 155 -16.31 -32.23 -2.69
CA SER A 155 -16.76 -31.61 -3.95
C SER A 155 -16.79 -30.08 -3.91
N ASP A 156 -17.08 -29.49 -2.73
CA ASP A 156 -17.14 -28.03 -2.53
C ASP A 156 -15.76 -27.37 -2.67
N ALA A 157 -14.67 -28.13 -2.51
CA ALA A 157 -13.32 -27.63 -2.64
C ALA A 157 -13.02 -27.14 -4.07
N ILE A 158 -13.61 -27.77 -5.10
CA ILE A 158 -13.42 -27.38 -6.50
C ILE A 158 -14.04 -26.00 -6.77
N VAL A 159 -15.21 -25.71 -6.20
CA VAL A 159 -15.88 -24.41 -6.37
C VAL A 159 -15.04 -23.29 -5.75
N LEU A 160 -14.54 -23.52 -4.53
CA LEU A 160 -13.68 -22.56 -3.83
C LEU A 160 -12.33 -22.37 -4.55
N PHE A 161 -11.77 -23.44 -5.13
CA PHE A 161 -10.57 -23.35 -5.98
C PHE A 161 -10.79 -22.46 -7.21
N VAL A 162 -11.91 -22.59 -7.91
CA VAL A 162 -12.21 -21.73 -9.07
C VAL A 162 -12.29 -20.26 -8.66
N MET A 163 -12.91 -19.97 -7.51
CA MET A 163 -13.00 -18.60 -6.98
C MET A 163 -11.61 -18.02 -6.65
N MET A 164 -10.71 -18.82 -6.07
CA MET A 164 -9.32 -18.44 -5.84
C MET A 164 -8.56 -18.14 -7.13
N MET A 165 -8.67 -19.01 -8.12
CA MET A 165 -8.04 -18.83 -9.43
C MET A 165 -8.49 -17.53 -10.11
N LEU A 166 -9.79 -17.21 -10.01
CA LEU A 166 -10.32 -15.94 -10.52
C LEU A 166 -9.74 -14.73 -9.77
N ALA A 167 -9.59 -14.82 -8.44
CA ALA A 167 -8.97 -13.77 -7.65
C ALA A 167 -7.49 -13.57 -8.01
N HIS A 168 -6.76 -14.67 -8.24
CA HIS A 168 -5.33 -14.63 -8.59
C HIS A 168 -5.06 -14.21 -10.03
N LEU A 169 -6.05 -14.25 -10.92
CA LEU A 169 -5.97 -13.70 -12.28
C LEU A 169 -5.57 -12.21 -12.27
N PHE A 170 -5.91 -11.48 -11.20
CA PHE A 170 -5.44 -10.12 -10.96
C PHE A 170 -3.92 -9.99 -11.16
N PHE A 171 -3.11 -10.87 -10.55
CA PHE A 171 -1.65 -10.78 -10.63
C PHE A 171 -1.16 -10.97 -12.07
N LEU A 172 -1.79 -11.87 -12.83
CA LEU A 172 -1.45 -12.11 -14.23
C LEU A 172 -1.80 -10.91 -15.11
N ILE A 173 -3.00 -10.34 -14.95
CA ILE A 173 -3.44 -9.15 -15.68
C ILE A 173 -2.51 -7.97 -15.37
N PHE A 174 -2.14 -7.81 -14.11
CA PHE A 174 -1.27 -6.72 -13.68
C PHE A 174 0.18 -6.91 -14.17
N ALA A 175 0.70 -8.14 -14.19
CA ALA A 175 1.97 -8.47 -14.82
C ALA A 175 1.98 -8.10 -16.31
N MET A 176 0.93 -8.50 -17.05
CA MET A 176 0.77 -8.13 -18.47
C MET A 176 0.70 -6.61 -18.65
N TYR A 177 -0.02 -5.91 -17.77
CA TYR A 177 -0.11 -4.45 -17.78
C TYR A 177 1.28 -3.80 -17.63
N LEU A 178 2.11 -4.28 -16.70
CA LEU A 178 3.46 -3.78 -16.48
C LEU A 178 4.41 -4.11 -17.64
N PHE A 179 4.30 -5.30 -18.24
CA PHE A 179 5.10 -5.63 -19.43
C PHE A 179 4.79 -4.73 -20.62
N ARG A 180 3.53 -4.31 -20.79
CA ARG A 180 3.15 -3.34 -21.84
C ARG A 180 3.77 -1.96 -21.64
N GLN A 181 4.11 -1.57 -20.41
CA GLN A 181 4.74 -0.28 -20.12
C GLN A 181 6.20 -0.17 -20.58
N LYS A 182 6.81 -1.30 -21.00
CA LYS A 182 8.13 -1.32 -21.65
C LYS A 182 8.15 -0.52 -22.95
N ASP A 183 7.00 -0.38 -23.61
CA ASP A 183 6.90 0.36 -24.88
C ASP A 183 7.07 1.86 -24.67
N THR A 184 8.23 2.38 -25.05
CA THR A 184 8.61 3.79 -24.90
C THR A 184 7.90 4.72 -25.89
N THR A 185 7.25 4.17 -26.92
CA THR A 185 6.45 4.96 -27.88
C THR A 185 5.10 5.36 -27.29
N LYS A 186 4.55 4.49 -26.44
CA LYS A 186 3.23 4.66 -25.83
C LYS A 186 3.28 5.14 -24.39
N TYR A 187 4.37 4.85 -23.69
CA TYR A 187 4.53 5.18 -22.28
C TYR A 187 5.75 6.06 -22.04
N VAL A 188 5.60 7.03 -21.16
CA VAL A 188 6.63 8.02 -20.80
C VAL A 188 6.81 8.05 -19.28
N ASP A 189 8.01 8.40 -18.80
CA ASP A 189 8.23 8.47 -17.36
C ASP A 189 7.51 9.67 -16.76
N ASP A 190 7.07 9.53 -15.51
CA ASP A 190 6.27 10.53 -14.76
C ASP A 190 7.00 11.85 -14.54
N VAL A 191 8.31 11.86 -14.76
CA VAL A 191 9.21 13.00 -14.61
C VAL A 191 9.61 13.65 -15.93
N ASP A 192 9.36 13.00 -17.06
CA ASP A 192 9.73 13.52 -18.37
C ASP A 192 8.76 14.64 -18.77
N ILE A 193 9.29 15.68 -19.41
CA ILE A 193 8.44 16.67 -20.09
C ILE A 193 7.99 16.02 -21.41
N ASP A 194 6.74 15.59 -21.46
CA ASP A 194 6.13 15.16 -22.71
C ASP A 194 5.28 16.28 -23.31
N ASP A 195 5.81 16.96 -24.32
CA ASP A 195 5.07 17.97 -25.08
C ASP A 195 3.91 17.37 -25.88
N SER A 196 3.91 16.05 -26.09
CA SER A 196 2.98 15.39 -27.01
C SER A 196 1.61 15.01 -26.42
N CYS A 197 1.38 15.18 -25.11
CA CYS A 197 0.12 14.90 -24.38
C CYS A 197 -0.61 13.56 -24.66
N THR A 198 -0.03 12.67 -25.46
CA THR A 198 -0.67 11.46 -26.03
C THR A 198 -0.15 10.19 -25.40
N ARG A 199 1.03 10.22 -24.78
CA ARG A 199 1.65 9.07 -24.11
C ARG A 199 1.21 8.98 -22.65
N LYS A 200 1.12 7.76 -22.13
CA LYS A 200 0.67 7.47 -20.76
C LYS A 200 1.85 7.45 -19.79
N ALA A 201 1.67 7.97 -18.58
CA ALA A 201 2.69 7.90 -17.53
C ALA A 201 2.96 6.44 -17.11
N ARG A 202 4.24 6.07 -16.99
CA ARG A 202 4.67 4.76 -16.47
C ARG A 202 4.42 4.65 -14.98
N MET A 203 4.12 3.43 -14.56
CA MET A 203 3.94 3.12 -13.17
C MET A 203 5.30 2.91 -12.51
N SER A 204 5.41 3.50 -11.33
CA SER A 204 6.56 3.38 -10.46
C SER A 204 6.83 1.95 -10.00
N ILE A 205 8.10 1.48 -10.00
CA ILE A 205 8.43 0.17 -9.40
C ILE A 205 8.08 0.10 -7.92
N ALA A 206 8.30 1.18 -7.17
CA ALA A 206 7.97 1.21 -5.75
C ALA A 206 6.44 1.20 -5.54
N LYS A 207 5.66 1.86 -6.40
CA LYS A 207 4.19 1.72 -6.40
C LYS A 207 3.77 0.30 -6.77
N SER A 208 4.48 -0.32 -7.72
CA SER A 208 4.25 -1.70 -8.16
C SER A 208 4.44 -2.69 -7.02
N ILE A 209 5.55 -2.56 -6.30
CA ILE A 209 5.86 -3.36 -5.11
C ILE A 209 4.84 -3.11 -4.00
N MET A 210 4.46 -1.85 -3.74
CA MET A 210 3.46 -1.52 -2.73
C MET A 210 2.12 -2.20 -3.02
N ILE A 211 1.60 -2.08 -4.24
CA ILE A 211 0.37 -2.75 -4.67
C ILE A 211 0.55 -4.27 -4.53
N LEU A 212 1.68 -4.82 -4.96
CA LEU A 212 1.97 -6.25 -4.92
C LEU A 212 1.88 -6.80 -3.49
N VAL A 213 2.48 -6.10 -2.54
CA VAL A 213 2.48 -6.48 -1.12
C VAL A 213 1.06 -6.45 -0.57
N ILE A 214 0.31 -5.37 -0.80
CA ILE A 214 -1.08 -5.23 -0.33
C ILE A 214 -1.94 -6.36 -0.90
N THR A 215 -1.87 -6.58 -2.21
CA THR A 215 -2.67 -7.61 -2.89
C THR A 215 -2.25 -9.01 -2.47
N SER A 216 -0.95 -9.26 -2.25
CA SER A 216 -0.45 -10.54 -1.75
C SER A 216 -0.95 -10.83 -0.33
N ILE A 217 -1.01 -9.82 0.54
CA ILE A 217 -1.58 -9.96 1.89
C ILE A 217 -3.06 -10.35 1.80
N VAL A 218 -3.85 -9.62 1.00
CA VAL A 218 -5.28 -9.89 0.82
C VAL A 218 -5.51 -11.30 0.25
N SER A 219 -4.72 -11.70 -0.75
CA SER A 219 -4.78 -13.05 -1.33
C SER A 219 -4.43 -14.12 -0.30
N ALA A 220 -3.37 -13.95 0.49
CA ALA A 220 -3.00 -14.91 1.54
C ALA A 220 -4.09 -15.06 2.61
N PHE A 221 -4.73 -13.95 3.02
CA PHE A 221 -5.89 -14.01 3.92
C PHE A 221 -7.07 -14.77 3.29
N GLY A 222 -7.38 -14.50 2.01
CA GLY A 222 -8.41 -15.21 1.26
C GLY A 222 -8.14 -16.72 1.16
N THR A 223 -6.90 -17.11 0.82
CA THR A 223 -6.47 -18.51 0.79
C THR A 223 -6.66 -19.18 2.15
N SER A 224 -6.23 -18.52 3.22
CA SER A 224 -6.34 -19.05 4.58
C SER A 224 -7.81 -19.25 4.98
N MET A 225 -8.67 -18.28 4.70
CA MET A 225 -10.11 -18.36 4.99
C MET A 225 -10.80 -19.50 4.23
N ILE A 226 -10.43 -19.72 2.98
CA ILE A 226 -10.96 -20.83 2.18
C ILE A 226 -10.50 -22.18 2.73
N PHE A 227 -9.24 -22.28 3.13
CA PHE A 227 -8.70 -23.49 3.74
C PHE A 227 -9.43 -23.85 5.04
N THR A 228 -9.63 -22.87 5.92
CA THR A 228 -10.32 -23.07 7.21
C THR A 228 -11.79 -23.40 7.01
N MET A 229 -12.46 -22.74 6.06
CA MET A 229 -13.86 -23.02 5.72
C MET A 229 -14.04 -24.44 5.15
N THR A 230 -13.12 -24.87 4.28
CA THR A 230 -13.16 -26.24 3.71
C THR A 230 -12.87 -27.28 4.77
N GLU A 231 -11.91 -27.02 5.66
CA GLU A 231 -11.62 -27.88 6.80
C GLU A 231 -12.82 -28.00 7.75
N TYR A 232 -13.53 -26.90 8.00
CA TYR A 232 -14.74 -26.91 8.80
C TYR A 232 -15.85 -27.76 8.14
N ILE A 233 -16.09 -27.59 6.84
CA ILE A 233 -17.07 -28.39 6.09
C ILE A 233 -16.73 -29.87 6.18
N TYR A 234 -15.47 -30.23 5.90
CA TYR A 234 -14.98 -31.60 6.00
C TYR A 234 -15.23 -32.22 7.39
N LYS A 235 -14.80 -31.54 8.46
CA LYS A 235 -14.98 -32.02 9.84
C LYS A 235 -16.46 -32.13 10.21
N SER A 236 -17.29 -31.15 9.82
CA SER A 236 -18.73 -31.17 10.10
C SER A 236 -19.45 -32.35 9.47
N ARG A 237 -18.95 -32.86 8.34
CA ARG A 237 -19.49 -34.03 7.65
C ARG A 237 -19.01 -35.36 8.23
N GLN A 238 -17.82 -35.39 8.81
CA GLN A 238 -17.20 -36.63 9.32
C GLN A 238 -17.30 -36.85 10.83
N GLY A 239 -17.62 -35.81 11.62
CA GLY A 239 -17.73 -35.90 13.09
C GLY A 239 -16.41 -35.62 13.80
#